data_AF-A0A7X7DW99-F1
#
_entry.id   AF-A0A7X7DW99-F1
#
_cell.length_a   1.000
_cell.length_b   1.000
_cell.length_c   1.000
_cell.angle_alpha   90.00
_cell.angle_beta   90.00
_cell.angle_gamma   90.00
#
_symmetry.space_group_name_H-M   'P 1'
#
loop_
_entity.id
_entity.type
_entity.pdbx_description
1 polymer ?
#
loop_
_entity_poly.entity_id
_entity_poly.type
_entity_poly.pdbx_seq_one_letter_code
_entity_poly.pdbx_strand_id
1 'polypeptide(L)'
;GMDLSLRGLPMPQNGIPMASQLFSESHSRFVAEVDPYYFSRFESVLDEWGVVYARLGKVTEQPAFRIVDARGTARISADISDLRNAWISPLAW
;
A
#
# COMPACT_ATOMS: atom_id res chain seq x y z
N GLY A 1 -8.43 1.16 -9.69
CA GLY A 1 -8.10 0.01 -8.82
C GLY A 1 -6.66 0.06 -8.42
N MET A 2 -6.22 -0.92 -7.63
CA MET A 2 -4.81 -1.07 -7.30
C MET A 2 -4.49 -2.55 -7.07
N ASP A 3 -3.32 -2.97 -7.53
CA ASP A 3 -2.73 -4.26 -7.17
C ASP A 3 -1.53 -4.00 -6.25
N LEU A 4 -1.62 -4.45 -5.00
CA LEU A 4 -0.60 -4.24 -3.96
C LEU A 4 -0.05 -5.57 -3.44
N SER A 5 1.20 -5.54 -2.99
CA SER A 5 1.91 -6.64 -2.35
C SER A 5 2.53 -6.17 -1.04
N LEU A 6 2.37 -6.96 0.02
CA LEU A 6 3.03 -6.72 1.31
C LEU A 6 4.49 -7.21 1.32
N ARG A 7 4.99 -7.74 0.21
CA ARG A 7 6.39 -8.15 0.09
C ARG A 7 7.30 -6.92 0.17
N GLY A 8 8.31 -6.99 1.03
CA GLY A 8 9.30 -5.92 1.17
C GLY A 8 8.81 -4.73 1.99
N LEU A 9 7.63 -4.81 2.62
CA LEU A 9 7.19 -3.80 3.56
C LEU A 9 8.24 -3.65 4.68
N PRO A 10 8.70 -2.42 5.01
CA PRO A 10 9.64 -2.21 6.11
C PRO A 10 8.97 -2.57 7.43
N MET A 11 9.60 -3.48 8.19
CA MET A 11 9.06 -4.03 9.43
C MET A 11 10.19 -4.30 10.44
N PRO A 12 9.90 -4.38 11.75
CA PRO A 12 10.84 -4.88 12.74
C PRO A 12 11.36 -6.28 12.37
N GLN A 13 12.56 -6.64 12.82
CA GLN A 13 13.19 -7.95 12.51
C GLN A 13 12.32 -9.15 12.89
N ASN A 14 11.54 -9.04 13.96
CA ASN A 14 10.64 -10.11 14.42
C ASN A 14 9.33 -10.20 13.61
N GLY A 15 9.16 -9.34 12.61
CA GLY A 15 7.93 -9.18 11.85
C GLY A 15 6.79 -8.62 12.68
N ILE A 16 5.63 -8.47 12.03
CA ILE A 16 4.38 -8.09 12.67
C ILE A 16 3.22 -8.90 12.06
N PRO A 17 2.13 -9.14 12.81
CA PRO A 17 0.93 -9.79 12.29
C PRO A 17 0.41 -9.09 11.03
N MET A 18 -0.18 -9.85 10.11
CA MET A 18 -0.71 -9.31 8.84
C MET A 18 -1.74 -8.20 9.06
N ALA A 19 -2.62 -8.35 10.06
CA ALA A 19 -3.56 -7.29 10.42
C ALA A 19 -2.85 -5.99 10.80
N SER A 20 -1.73 -6.07 11.52
CA SER A 20 -0.91 -4.90 11.86
C SER A 20 -0.22 -4.31 10.62
N GLN A 21 0.17 -5.12 9.63
CA GLN A 21 0.73 -4.59 8.38
C GLN A 21 -0.28 -3.73 7.62
N LEU A 22 -1.57 -4.12 7.66
CA LEU A 22 -2.64 -3.44 6.93
C LEU A 22 -3.29 -2.29 7.70
N PHE A 23 -3.48 -2.44 9.01
CA PHE A 23 -4.33 -1.56 9.82
C PHE A 23 -3.55 -0.84 10.93
N SER A 24 -2.22 -0.91 10.95
CA SER A 24 -1.43 -0.11 11.90
C SER A 24 -1.57 1.38 11.60
N GLU A 25 -1.67 2.18 12.67
CA GLU A 25 -1.64 3.65 12.65
C GLU A 25 -0.26 4.22 13.03
N SER A 26 0.82 3.44 12.86
CA SER A 26 2.18 3.94 13.08
C SER A 26 2.42 5.26 12.32
N HIS A 27 2.95 6.26 13.03
CA HIS A 27 3.17 7.61 12.53
C HIS A 27 4.30 7.69 11.47
N SER A 28 4.42 8.86 10.85
CA SER A 28 5.54 9.21 9.94
C SER A 28 5.69 8.30 8.72
N ARG A 29 4.59 7.72 8.23
CA ARG A 29 4.52 6.97 6.97
C ARG A 29 3.73 7.74 5.94
N PHE A 30 4.18 7.70 4.70
CA PHE A 30 3.55 8.35 3.56
C PHE A 30 3.30 7.32 2.45
N VAL A 31 2.20 7.51 1.72
CA VAL A 31 1.95 6.80 0.46
C VAL A 31 2.16 7.81 -0.66
N ALA A 32 2.96 7.43 -1.66
CA ALA A 32 3.21 8.24 -2.85
C ALA A 32 2.84 7.45 -4.10
N GLU A 33 2.08 8.08 -5.00
CA GLU A 33 1.90 7.62 -6.37
C GLU A 33 2.93 8.33 -7.25
N VAL A 34 3.65 7.55 -8.06
CA VAL A 34 4.72 8.05 -8.93
C VAL A 34 4.51 7.48 -10.31
N ASP A 35 4.53 8.36 -11.33
CA ASP A 35 4.53 7.92 -12.71
C ASP A 35 5.73 6.98 -12.95
N PRO A 36 5.54 5.81 -13.59
CA PRO A 36 6.61 4.86 -13.86
C PRO A 36 7.84 5.49 -14.54
N TYR A 37 7.66 6.52 -15.36
CA TYR A 37 8.74 7.24 -16.02
C TYR A 37 9.68 7.95 -15.02
N TYR A 38 9.15 8.44 -13.90
CA TYR A 38 9.95 9.14 -12.87
C TYR A 38 10.40 8.24 -11.73
N PHE A 39 9.97 6.98 -11.69
CA PHE A 39 10.17 6.09 -10.55
C PHE A 39 11.65 5.90 -10.18
N SER A 40 12.52 5.61 -11.14
CA SER A 40 13.96 5.41 -10.85
C SER A 40 14.64 6.66 -10.30
N ARG A 41 14.25 7.85 -10.77
CA ARG A 41 14.75 9.12 -10.23
C ARG A 41 14.25 9.35 -8.82
N PHE A 42 12.98 9.03 -8.57
CA PHE A 42 12.39 9.13 -7.25
C PHE A 42 13.11 8.23 -6.24
N GLU A 43 13.35 6.96 -6.58
CA GLU A 43 14.13 6.02 -5.75
C GLU A 43 15.54 6.55 -5.46
N SER A 44 16.23 7.07 -6.47
CA SER A 44 17.59 7.63 -6.31
C SER A 44 17.64 8.76 -5.28
N VAL A 45 16.62 9.63 -5.26
CA VAL A 45 16.51 10.70 -4.26
C VAL A 45 16.23 10.10 -2.89
N LEU A 46 15.32 9.14 -2.76
CA LEU A 46 15.06 8.51 -1.46
C LEU A 46 16.31 7.83 -0.88
N ASP A 47 17.08 7.15 -1.72
CA ASP A 47 18.34 6.50 -1.35
C ASP A 47 19.40 7.52 -0.89
N GLU A 48 19.57 8.62 -1.63
CA GLU A 48 20.51 9.70 -1.28
C GLU A 48 20.21 10.29 0.10
N TRP A 49 18.92 10.44 0.43
CA TRP A 49 18.47 10.97 1.72
C TRP A 49 18.33 9.90 2.81
N GLY A 50 18.66 8.63 2.50
CA GLY A 50 18.56 7.51 3.44
C GLY A 50 17.14 7.22 3.92
N VAL A 51 16.14 7.55 3.10
CA VAL A 51 14.73 7.30 3.41
C VAL A 51 14.42 5.82 3.25
N VAL A 52 13.77 5.21 4.24
CA VAL A 52 13.30 3.83 4.14
C VAL A 52 11.97 3.80 3.39
N TYR A 53 11.90 3.07 2.28
CA TYR A 53 10.69 2.93 1.47
C TYR A 53 10.52 1.51 0.94
N ALA A 54 9.34 1.25 0.38
CA ALA A 54 9.06 0.05 -0.40
C ALA A 54 8.04 0.35 -1.49
N ARG A 55 8.22 -0.29 -2.64
CA ARG A 55 7.22 -0.26 -3.71
C ARG A 55 6.09 -1.23 -3.37
N LEU A 56 4.92 -0.69 -3.03
CA LEU A 56 3.76 -1.50 -2.68
C LEU A 56 3.04 -2.12 -3.88
N GLY A 57 3.06 -1.47 -5.06
CA GLY A 57 2.34 -2.01 -6.20
C GLY A 57 2.13 -1.01 -7.34
N LYS A 58 0.94 -1.04 -7.95
CA LYS A 58 0.55 -0.18 -9.06
C LYS A 58 -0.94 0.17 -9.02
N VAL A 59 -1.26 1.37 -9.51
CA VAL A 59 -2.64 1.75 -9.84
C VAL A 59 -3.06 1.05 -11.12
N THR A 60 -4.32 0.67 -11.21
CA THR A 60 -4.89 -0.07 -12.35
C THR A 60 -6.20 0.59 -12.81
N GLU A 61 -6.56 0.38 -14.07
CA GLU A 61 -7.82 0.88 -14.65
C GLU A 61 -9.06 0.12 -14.10
N GLN A 62 -8.89 -1.14 -13.70
CA GLN A 62 -9.98 -1.93 -13.12
C GLN A 62 -10.40 -1.36 -11.76
N PRO A 63 -11.67 -1.45 -11.34
CA PRO A 63 -12.11 -0.87 -10.06
C PRO A 63 -11.65 -1.66 -8.83
N ALA A 64 -11.15 -2.88 -9.02
CA ALA A 64 -10.73 -3.76 -7.92
C ALA A 64 -9.51 -3.22 -7.15
N PHE A 65 -9.58 -3.26 -5.82
CA PHE A 65 -8.49 -3.10 -4.88
C PHE A 65 -8.05 -4.48 -4.38
N ARG A 66 -6.82 -4.87 -4.72
CA ARG A 66 -6.26 -6.20 -4.40
C ARG A 66 -5.00 -6.06 -3.58
N ILE A 67 -4.90 -6.85 -2.51
CA ILE A 67 -3.68 -6.99 -1.72
C ILE A 67 -3.31 -8.46 -1.62
N VAL A 68 -2.06 -8.77 -1.95
CA VAL A 68 -1.44 -10.08 -1.68
C VAL A 68 -0.45 -10.00 -0.53
N ASP A 69 -0.34 -11.10 0.24
CA ASP A 69 0.71 -11.22 1.25
C ASP A 69 2.08 -11.46 0.63
N ALA A 70 3.13 -11.52 1.47
CA ALA A 70 4.50 -11.74 1.01
C ALA A 70 4.69 -13.05 0.20
N ARG A 71 3.81 -14.05 0.40
CA ARG A 71 3.80 -15.33 -0.32
C ARG A 71 3.00 -15.27 -1.63
N GLY A 72 2.35 -14.15 -1.92
CA GLY A 72 1.52 -13.97 -3.12
C GLY A 72 0.07 -14.43 -2.94
N THR A 73 -0.34 -14.81 -1.73
CA THR A 73 -1.73 -15.22 -1.46
C THR A 73 -2.61 -13.97 -1.36
N ALA A 74 -3.71 -13.94 -2.11
CA ALA A 74 -4.69 -12.86 -2.02
C ALA A 74 -5.30 -12.79 -0.60
N ARG A 75 -5.28 -11.59 -0.02
CA ARG A 75 -5.83 -11.29 1.32
C ARG A 75 -7.01 -10.33 1.25
N ILE A 76 -6.95 -9.36 0.35
CA ILE A 76 -8.04 -8.43 0.08
C ILE A 76 -8.31 -8.43 -1.43
N SER A 77 -9.59 -8.49 -1.79
CA SER A 77 -10.08 -8.23 -3.14
C SER A 77 -11.48 -7.65 -3.01
N ALA A 78 -11.63 -6.35 -3.22
CA ALA A 78 -12.90 -5.64 -3.11
C ALA A 78 -13.00 -4.57 -4.20
N ASP A 79 -14.22 -4.11 -4.51
CA ASP A 79 -14.39 -2.93 -5.37
C ASP A 79 -14.07 -1.66 -4.57
N ILE A 80 -13.38 -0.68 -5.19
CA ILE A 80 -13.10 0.61 -4.56
C ILE A 80 -14.39 1.35 -4.22
N SER A 81 -15.48 1.20 -4.98
CA SER A 81 -16.76 1.81 -4.64
C SER A 81 -17.29 1.31 -3.30
N ASP A 82 -17.18 0.01 -3.04
CA ASP A 82 -17.66 -0.60 -1.80
C ASP A 82 -16.84 -0.13 -0.61
N LEU A 83 -15.51 -0.06 -0.76
CA LEU A 83 -14.60 0.48 0.26
C LEU A 83 -14.91 1.94 0.57
N ARG A 84 -15.12 2.76 -0.49
CA ARG A 84 -15.47 4.18 -0.34
C ARG A 84 -16.80 4.34 0.37
N ASN A 85 -17.81 3.56 -0.01
CA ASN A 85 -19.14 3.62 0.61
C ASN A 85 -19.08 3.21 2.08
N ALA A 86 -18.38 2.13 2.42
CA ALA A 86 -18.19 1.68 3.80
C ALA A 86 -17.48 2.72 4.66
N TRP A 87 -16.59 3.53 4.07
CA TRP A 87 -15.91 4.63 4.78
C TRP A 87 -16.80 5.87 4.96
N ILE A 88 -17.60 6.23 3.95
CA ILE A 88 -18.40 7.45 3.96
C ILE A 88 -19.73 7.27 4.70
N SER A 89 -20.38 6.10 4.61
CA SER A 89 -21.70 5.90 5.20
C SER A 89 -21.78 6.18 6.70
N PRO A 90 -20.77 5.86 7.55
CA PRO A 90 -20.81 6.19 8.98
C PRO A 90 -20.69 7.70 9.26
N LEU A 91 -20.27 8.50 8.28
CA LEU A 91 -20.13 9.96 8.38
C LEU A 91 -21.34 10.72 7.80
N ALA A 92 -22.24 10.02 7.11
CA ALA A 92 -23.46 10.58 6.54
C ALA A 92 -24.57 10.55 7.61
N TRP A 93 -24.72 11.64 8.34
CA TRP A 93 -25.82 11.88 9.28
C TRP A 93 -27.05 12.48 8.59
#